data_AF-A0A2A4QAM6-F1
#
_entry.id   AF-A0A2A4QAM6-F1
#
_cell.length_a   1.000
_cell.length_b   1.000
_cell.length_c   1.000
_cell.angle_alpha   90.00
_cell.angle_beta   90.00
_cell.angle_gamma   90.00
#
_symmetry.space_group_name_H-M   'P 1'
#
loop_
_entity.id
_entity.type
_entity.pdbx_description
1 polymer ?
#
loop_
_entity_poly.entity_id
_entity_poly.type
_entity_poly.pdbx_seq_one_letter_code
_entity_poly.pdbx_strand_id
1 'polypeptide(L)'
;MKLLLTIASLVFFISTANSTVHIVTAQNSPLHFLPDTVFAMTGDTIRWVYVEGVHDVGPISSADIPNGAAMWLQLIDASNLSFDYVVTVAGSYHYECHPSTPHGEPGYLEVSEVVPGVAQYNASINILSVYPNPSNGSFLLKVDHLSANENNEVKIFDIQGKMVHHTELESTNLNIDLRTQKKGIYFVKFYNSHMTTTKKIVIR
;
A
#
# COMPACT_ATOMS: atom_id res chain seq x y z
N MET A 1 27.68 -2.16 56.80
CA MET A 1 26.55 -2.06 55.86
C MET A 1 27.11 -1.59 54.52
N LYS A 2 27.39 -2.49 53.57
CA LYS A 2 27.95 -2.14 52.26
C LYS A 2 26.79 -1.78 51.33
N LEU A 3 26.72 -0.52 50.91
CA LEU A 3 25.72 -0.01 49.99
C LEU A 3 26.09 -0.49 48.57
N LEU A 4 25.37 -1.48 48.04
CA LEU A 4 25.50 -1.89 46.64
C LEU A 4 24.72 -0.91 45.75
N LEU A 5 25.42 -0.02 45.04
CA LEU A 5 24.84 0.74 43.94
C LEU A 5 24.77 -0.17 42.71
N THR A 6 23.59 -0.67 42.38
CA THR A 6 23.30 -1.24 41.06
C THR A 6 23.24 -0.12 40.03
N ILE A 7 24.27 0.00 39.20
CA ILE A 7 24.26 0.82 38.00
C ILE A 7 23.39 0.09 36.97
N ALA A 8 22.16 0.57 36.75
CA ALA A 8 21.34 0.12 35.64
C ALA A 8 21.98 0.67 34.35
N SER A 9 22.70 -0.19 33.62
CA SER A 9 23.21 0.13 32.29
C SER A 9 22.04 0.24 31.32
N LEU A 10 21.65 1.47 30.99
CA LEU A 10 20.68 1.77 29.94
C LEU A 10 21.34 1.47 28.59
N VAL A 11 21.11 0.27 28.05
CA VAL A 11 21.57 -0.11 26.71
C VAL A 11 20.68 0.62 25.70
N PHE A 12 21.18 1.71 25.13
CA PHE A 12 20.56 2.33 23.95
C PHE A 12 20.83 1.44 22.73
N PHE A 13 19.81 0.70 22.28
CA PHE A 13 19.83 0.13 20.95
C PHE A 13 19.65 1.27 19.93
N ILE A 14 20.72 1.61 19.21
CA ILE A 14 20.66 2.53 18.07
C ILE A 14 20.05 1.74 16.91
N SER A 15 18.74 1.81 16.73
CA SER A 15 18.11 1.38 15.48
C SER A 15 18.32 2.47 14.44
N THR A 16 18.92 2.13 13.30
CA THR A 16 18.99 3.03 12.14
C THR A 16 17.57 3.26 11.62
N ALA A 17 16.98 4.42 11.91
CA ALA A 17 15.74 4.85 11.27
C ALA A 17 16.05 5.19 9.81
N ASN A 18 15.71 4.29 8.89
CA ASN A 18 15.75 4.60 7.47
C ASN A 18 14.42 5.31 7.13
N SER A 19 14.52 6.55 6.66
CA SER A 19 13.38 7.27 6.08
C SER A 19 12.96 6.57 4.79
N THR A 20 11.69 6.23 4.67
CA THR A 20 11.11 5.59 3.48
C THR A 20 10.44 6.64 2.61
N VAL A 21 10.53 6.49 1.29
CA VAL A 21 9.77 7.31 0.34
C VAL A 21 8.55 6.52 -0.13
N HIS A 22 7.36 7.04 0.14
CA HIS A 22 6.09 6.49 -0.33
C HIS A 22 5.63 7.26 -1.56
N ILE A 23 5.25 6.56 -2.63
CA ILE A 23 4.85 7.18 -3.90
C ILE A 23 3.32 7.25 -3.98
N VAL A 24 2.83 8.43 -4.34
CA VAL A 24 1.42 8.70 -4.70
C VAL A 24 1.38 9.25 -6.12
N THR A 25 0.58 8.69 -7.02
CA THR A 25 0.40 9.25 -8.37
C THR A 25 -0.79 10.18 -8.43
N ALA A 26 -0.66 11.28 -9.17
CA ALA A 26 -1.76 12.20 -9.49
C ALA A 26 -2.17 12.03 -10.97
N GLN A 27 -3.42 11.63 -11.21
CA GLN A 27 -3.92 11.25 -12.54
C GLN A 27 -5.44 11.51 -12.72
N ASN A 28 -5.89 11.56 -13.97
CA ASN A 28 -7.29 11.80 -14.35
C ASN A 28 -8.11 10.52 -14.56
N SER A 29 -7.48 9.37 -14.78
CA SER A 29 -8.17 8.09 -15.03
C SER A 29 -7.59 6.92 -14.22
N PRO A 30 -8.28 6.46 -13.15
CA PRO A 30 -9.41 7.14 -12.51
C PRO A 30 -8.96 8.50 -11.94
N LEU A 31 -9.88 9.46 -11.85
CA LEU A 31 -9.59 10.82 -11.38
C LEU A 31 -9.37 10.83 -9.86
N HIS A 32 -8.12 10.69 -9.40
CA HIS A 32 -7.75 10.67 -7.98
C HIS A 32 -6.23 10.49 -7.77
N PHE A 33 -5.83 10.52 -6.50
CA PHE A 33 -4.53 10.11 -6.00
C PHE A 33 -4.47 8.60 -5.75
N LEU A 34 -3.37 7.96 -6.18
CA LEU A 34 -3.16 6.52 -6.02
C LEU A 34 -1.83 6.18 -5.31
N PRO A 35 -1.85 5.39 -4.22
CA PRO A 35 -3.03 4.95 -3.49
C PRO A 35 -3.76 6.14 -2.84
N ASP A 36 -5.05 5.97 -2.56
CA ASP A 36 -5.87 6.96 -1.86
C ASP A 36 -5.51 7.07 -0.37
N THR A 37 -4.89 6.03 0.20
CA THR A 37 -4.40 6.02 1.59
C THR A 37 -2.95 5.53 1.65
N VAL A 38 -2.10 6.30 2.33
CA VAL A 38 -0.70 5.92 2.61
C VAL A 38 -0.49 5.75 4.10
N PHE A 39 0.12 4.63 4.49
CA PHE A 39 0.57 4.40 5.86
C PHE A 39 2.06 4.70 5.95
N ALA A 40 2.43 5.67 6.78
CA ALA A 40 3.81 6.14 6.91
C ALA A 40 4.21 6.25 8.37
N MET A 41 5.51 6.46 8.60
CA MET A 41 6.03 6.80 9.93
C MET A 41 6.56 8.23 9.96
N THR A 42 6.62 8.84 11.14
CA THR A 42 7.27 10.13 11.32
C THR A 42 8.71 10.09 10.79
N GLY A 43 9.06 10.98 9.87
CA GLY A 43 10.35 11.04 9.18
C GLY A 43 10.36 10.42 7.79
N ASP A 44 9.30 9.72 7.38
CA ASP A 44 9.12 9.29 5.99
C ASP A 44 8.79 10.47 5.07
N THR A 45 9.03 10.28 3.77
CA THR A 45 8.68 11.23 2.71
C THR A 45 7.50 10.69 1.92
N ILE A 46 6.46 11.50 1.77
CA ILE A 46 5.39 11.27 0.80
C ILE A 46 5.75 12.03 -0.48
N ARG A 47 5.85 11.31 -1.60
CA ARG A 47 6.15 11.88 -2.90
C ARG A 47 4.96 11.74 -3.82
N TRP A 48 4.36 12.86 -4.18
CA TRP A 48 3.37 12.91 -5.26
C TRP A 48 4.09 13.01 -6.59
N VAL A 49 3.66 12.20 -7.57
CA VAL A 49 4.26 12.13 -8.91
C VAL A 49 3.18 12.41 -9.95
N TYR A 50 3.51 13.31 -10.87
CA TYR A 50 2.68 13.61 -12.03
C TYR A 50 2.59 12.40 -12.97
N VAL A 51 1.36 12.05 -13.34
CA VAL A 51 1.11 11.10 -14.43
C VAL A 51 0.39 11.80 -15.58
N GLU A 52 -0.72 12.47 -15.30
CA GLU A 52 -1.49 13.22 -16.29
C GLU A 52 -2.34 14.30 -15.61
N GLY A 53 -2.93 15.20 -16.40
CA GLY A 53 -3.84 16.22 -15.88
C GLY A 53 -3.16 17.43 -15.25
N VAL A 54 -3.91 18.11 -14.38
CA VAL A 54 -3.45 19.23 -13.57
C VAL A 54 -4.11 19.04 -12.20
N HIS A 55 -3.28 18.81 -11.19
CA HIS A 55 -3.72 18.59 -9.83
C HIS A 55 -2.98 19.54 -8.90
N ASP A 56 -3.55 19.85 -7.75
CA ASP A 56 -2.76 20.31 -6.62
C ASP A 56 -2.89 19.30 -5.46
N VAL A 57 -1.95 19.36 -4.52
CA VAL A 57 -1.90 18.47 -3.36
C VAL A 57 -1.73 19.29 -2.10
N GLY A 58 -2.70 19.19 -1.20
CA GLY A 58 -2.64 19.85 0.10
C GLY A 58 -3.89 19.63 0.94
N PRO A 59 -3.82 19.86 2.26
CA PRO A 59 -5.00 20.04 3.10
C PRO A 59 -5.76 21.33 2.75
N ILE A 60 -7.09 21.29 2.83
CA ILE A 60 -7.95 22.48 2.70
C ILE A 60 -7.72 23.42 3.88
N SER A 61 -7.59 22.85 5.07
CA SER A 61 -7.52 23.59 6.32
C SER A 61 -6.56 22.92 7.30
N SER A 62 -6.14 23.68 8.32
CA SER A 62 -5.37 23.14 9.43
C SER A 62 -6.10 22.07 10.24
N ALA A 63 -7.42 21.92 10.08
CA ALA A 63 -8.19 20.86 10.73
C ALA A 63 -8.01 19.49 10.05
N ASP A 64 -7.50 19.49 8.81
CA ASP A 64 -7.25 18.29 8.02
C ASP A 64 -5.89 17.67 8.31
N ILE A 65 -5.09 18.26 9.20
CA ILE A 65 -3.76 17.76 9.58
C ILE A 65 -3.59 17.76 11.11
N PRO A 66 -2.68 16.93 11.65
CA PRO A 66 -2.40 16.92 13.09
C PRO A 66 -1.89 18.27 13.60
N ASN A 67 -2.23 18.62 14.84
CA ASN A 67 -1.74 19.84 15.47
C ASN A 67 -0.21 19.87 15.50
N GLY A 68 0.38 20.96 14.98
CA GLY A 68 1.83 21.11 14.85
C GLY A 68 2.42 20.62 13.52
N ALA A 69 1.63 19.97 12.66
CA ALA A 69 2.05 19.68 11.30
C ALA A 69 2.05 20.96 10.43
N ALA A 70 2.97 21.03 9.47
CA ALA A 70 3.03 22.15 8.54
C ALA A 70 1.96 21.99 7.44
N MET A 71 1.27 23.07 7.09
CA MET A 71 0.42 23.10 5.90
C MET A 71 1.27 23.05 4.64
N TRP A 72 0.75 22.44 3.58
CA TRP A 72 1.33 22.49 2.25
C TRP A 72 0.25 22.65 1.18
N LEU A 73 0.61 23.19 0.04
CA LEU A 73 -0.21 23.21 -1.17
C LEU A 73 0.72 23.32 -2.36
N GLN A 74 0.70 22.33 -3.25
CA GLN A 74 1.61 22.28 -4.39
C GLN A 74 0.91 21.81 -5.65
N LEU A 75 1.24 22.44 -6.77
CA LEU A 75 0.75 22.04 -8.09
C LEU A 75 1.55 20.83 -8.60
N ILE A 76 0.85 19.86 -9.17
CA ILE A 76 1.38 18.66 -9.82
C ILE A 76 0.85 18.64 -11.26
N ASP A 77 1.73 18.92 -12.21
CA ASP A 77 1.41 19.00 -13.64
C ASP A 77 2.65 18.68 -14.49
N ALA A 78 2.54 18.83 -15.81
CA ALA A 78 3.64 18.58 -16.74
C ALA A 78 4.87 19.50 -16.52
N SER A 79 4.75 20.58 -15.75
CA SER A 79 5.86 21.47 -15.37
C SER A 79 6.39 21.17 -13.96
N ASN A 80 5.57 20.56 -13.11
CA ASN A 80 5.85 20.23 -11.71
C ASN A 80 5.67 18.71 -11.51
N LEU A 81 6.67 17.95 -11.97
CA LEU A 81 6.55 16.49 -12.10
C LEU A 81 6.46 15.74 -10.76
N SER A 82 6.87 16.36 -9.66
CA SER A 82 6.78 15.74 -8.34
C SER A 82 6.87 16.75 -7.20
N PHE A 83 6.29 16.40 -6.06
CA PHE A 83 6.43 17.11 -4.79
C PHE A 83 6.70 16.15 -3.64
N ASP A 84 7.62 16.54 -2.75
CA ASP A 84 7.99 15.78 -1.55
C ASP A 84 7.52 16.51 -0.28
N TYR A 85 6.82 15.78 0.59
CA TYR A 85 6.46 16.22 1.94
C TYR A 85 7.00 15.24 2.97
N VAL A 86 7.80 15.73 3.92
CA VAL A 86 8.30 14.91 5.03
C VAL A 86 7.30 14.98 6.18
N VAL A 87 6.69 13.85 6.52
CA VAL A 87 5.72 13.76 7.62
C VAL A 87 6.45 13.77 8.96
N THR A 88 6.37 14.86 9.71
CA THR A 88 7.12 15.02 10.99
C THR A 88 6.26 14.85 12.24
N VAL A 89 4.93 14.82 12.08
CA VAL A 89 3.98 14.70 13.19
C VAL A 89 3.10 13.48 12.94
N ALA A 90 2.96 12.61 13.94
CA ALA A 90 2.06 11.47 13.85
C ALA A 90 0.59 11.90 13.88
N GLY A 91 -0.26 11.10 13.25
CA GLY A 91 -1.70 11.33 13.14
C GLY A 91 -2.21 11.17 11.72
N SER A 92 -3.51 11.41 11.56
CA SER A 92 -4.19 11.31 10.28
C SER A 92 -4.14 12.65 9.55
N TYR A 93 -3.77 12.61 8.27
CA TYR A 93 -3.78 13.75 7.37
C TYR A 93 -4.79 13.49 6.27
N HIS A 94 -5.53 14.53 5.91
CA HIS A 94 -6.48 14.55 4.82
C HIS A 94 -6.04 15.62 3.81
N TYR A 95 -5.93 15.24 2.54
CA TYR A 95 -5.47 16.13 1.47
C TYR A 95 -6.28 15.88 0.21
N GLU A 96 -6.36 16.90 -0.64
CA GLU A 96 -7.17 16.82 -1.85
C GLU A 96 -6.62 17.71 -2.96
N CYS A 97 -7.23 17.58 -4.14
CA CYS A 97 -7.07 18.49 -5.26
C CYS A 97 -8.15 19.57 -5.17
N HIS A 98 -7.76 20.84 -5.24
CA HIS A 98 -8.63 21.99 -5.08
C HIS A 98 -9.06 22.55 -6.45
N PRO A 99 -10.32 22.99 -6.60
CA PRO A 99 -11.42 22.80 -5.65
C PRO A 99 -11.88 21.33 -5.61
N SER A 100 -12.14 20.80 -4.39
CA SER A 100 -12.52 19.40 -4.12
C SER A 100 -13.62 18.88 -5.04
N THR A 101 -14.57 19.75 -5.38
CA THR A 101 -15.73 19.43 -6.20
C THR A 101 -15.60 20.02 -7.60
N PRO A 102 -15.79 19.27 -8.69
CA PRO A 102 -16.10 17.83 -8.81
C PRO A 102 -14.87 16.92 -9.07
N HIS A 103 -13.68 17.28 -8.60
CA HIS A 103 -12.40 16.86 -9.18
C HIS A 103 -11.73 15.60 -8.59
N GLY A 104 -12.35 14.88 -7.65
CA GLY A 104 -11.85 13.57 -7.18
C GLY A 104 -12.18 13.26 -5.72
N GLU A 105 -11.98 12.01 -5.31
CA GLU A 105 -12.00 11.63 -3.88
C GLU A 105 -10.69 12.09 -3.20
N PRO A 106 -10.75 12.49 -1.92
CA PRO A 106 -9.57 12.95 -1.20
C PRO A 106 -8.60 11.79 -0.91
N GLY A 107 -7.35 12.16 -0.66
CA GLY A 107 -6.31 11.26 -0.18
C GLY A 107 -6.08 11.36 1.33
N TYR A 108 -5.54 10.29 1.90
CA TYR A 108 -5.30 10.13 3.33
C TYR A 108 -3.87 9.70 3.61
N LEU A 109 -3.29 10.22 4.70
CA LEU A 109 -2.04 9.70 5.27
C LEU A 109 -2.33 9.27 6.71
N GLU A 110 -1.95 8.05 7.07
CA GLU A 110 -2.00 7.55 8.43
C GLU A 110 -0.57 7.40 8.96
N VAL A 111 -0.14 8.41 9.74
CA VAL A 111 1.26 8.52 10.18
C VAL A 111 1.38 8.02 11.61
N SER A 112 2.21 7.01 11.82
CA SER A 112 2.55 6.50 13.15
C SER A 112 3.90 7.03 13.63
N GLU A 113 4.09 7.11 14.95
CA GLU A 113 5.40 7.40 15.54
C GLU A 113 6.40 6.28 15.21
N VAL A 114 7.66 6.64 14.93
CA VAL A 114 8.74 5.65 14.85
C VAL A 114 9.00 5.12 16.26
N VAL A 115 8.72 3.83 16.48
CA VAL A 115 9.11 3.13 17.72
C VAL A 115 10.42 2.38 17.47
N PRO A 116 11.56 2.80 18.06
CA PRO A 116 12.83 2.11 17.93
C PRO A 116 12.72 0.64 18.35
N GLY A 117 13.10 -0.28 17.45
CA GLY A 117 13.19 -1.71 17.75
C GLY A 117 11.95 -2.57 17.47
N VAL A 118 10.88 -2.01 16.91
CA VAL A 118 9.74 -2.79 16.39
C VAL A 118 9.92 -3.00 14.89
N ALA A 119 9.98 -4.25 14.44
CA ALA A 119 9.95 -4.58 13.02
C ALA A 119 8.64 -4.09 12.39
N GLN A 120 8.75 -3.35 11.29
CA GLN A 120 7.62 -2.67 10.65
C GLN A 120 6.47 -3.63 10.35
N TYR A 121 5.27 -3.29 10.80
CA TYR A 121 4.05 -3.90 10.31
C TYR A 121 3.65 -3.14 9.04
N ASN A 122 4.16 -3.60 7.89
CA ASN A 122 3.58 -3.18 6.61
C ASN A 122 2.14 -3.70 6.60
N ALA A 123 1.18 -2.79 6.82
CA ALA A 123 -0.23 -3.07 6.60
C ALA A 123 -0.36 -3.55 5.15
N SER A 124 -0.38 -4.87 4.97
CA SER A 124 -0.43 -5.47 3.66
C SER A 124 -1.81 -5.18 3.11
N ILE A 125 -1.93 -4.21 2.20
CA ILE A 125 -3.15 -4.00 1.42
C ILE A 125 -3.49 -5.37 0.82
N ASN A 126 -4.64 -5.91 1.21
CA ASN A 126 -5.02 -7.25 0.85
C ASN A 126 -5.62 -7.28 -0.56
N ILE A 127 -4.82 -6.85 -1.54
CA ILE A 127 -5.20 -6.66 -2.94
C ILE A 127 -5.66 -7.94 -3.63
N LEU A 128 -5.36 -9.12 -3.06
CA LEU A 128 -5.73 -10.40 -3.62
C LEU A 128 -6.43 -11.24 -2.56
N SER A 129 -7.69 -11.58 -2.81
CA SER A 129 -8.50 -12.44 -1.94
C SER A 129 -8.90 -13.71 -2.68
N VAL A 130 -8.93 -14.84 -1.96
CA VAL A 130 -9.24 -16.16 -2.54
C VAL A 130 -10.26 -16.87 -1.66
N TYR A 131 -11.44 -17.21 -2.21
CA TYR A 131 -12.54 -17.78 -1.44
C TYR A 131 -13.37 -18.80 -2.25
N PRO A 132 -13.89 -19.85 -1.59
CA PRO A 132 -13.58 -20.24 -0.22
C PRO A 132 -12.14 -20.79 -0.12
N ASN A 133 -11.53 -20.66 1.06
CA ASN A 133 -10.27 -21.31 1.38
C ASN A 133 -10.39 -21.96 2.76
N PRO A 134 -10.36 -23.29 2.88
CA PRO A 134 -10.10 -24.27 1.81
C PRO A 134 -11.23 -24.41 0.77
N SER A 135 -10.91 -24.87 -0.44
CA SER A 135 -11.85 -25.10 -1.54
C SER A 135 -11.91 -26.58 -1.96
N ASN A 136 -12.92 -26.94 -2.75
CA ASN A 136 -13.03 -28.25 -3.41
C ASN A 136 -12.41 -28.23 -4.83
N GLY A 137 -11.48 -27.32 -5.09
CA GLY A 137 -10.83 -27.13 -6.39
C GLY A 137 -11.45 -26.03 -7.25
N SER A 138 -12.66 -25.53 -6.94
CA SER A 138 -13.20 -24.32 -7.57
C SER A 138 -13.28 -23.20 -6.54
N PHE A 139 -12.78 -22.02 -6.90
CA PHE A 139 -12.72 -20.85 -6.03
C PHE A 139 -12.73 -19.56 -6.84
N LEU A 140 -13.16 -18.49 -6.18
CA LEU A 140 -13.16 -17.14 -6.71
C LEU A 140 -11.91 -16.41 -6.22
N LEU A 141 -11.22 -15.80 -7.19
CA LEU A 141 -10.15 -14.85 -6.99
C LEU A 141 -10.72 -13.44 -7.15
N LYS A 142 -10.58 -12.62 -6.12
CA LYS A 142 -10.92 -11.20 -6.17
C LYS A 142 -9.64 -10.39 -6.08
N VAL A 143 -9.47 -9.48 -7.02
CA VAL A 143 -8.38 -8.51 -7.00
C VAL A 143 -8.98 -7.12 -6.89
N ASP A 144 -8.59 -6.41 -5.84
CA ASP A 144 -9.03 -5.03 -5.60
C ASP A 144 -8.10 -4.07 -6.35
N HIS A 145 -8.64 -2.93 -6.83
CA HIS A 145 -7.90 -1.89 -7.54
C HIS A 145 -7.18 -2.34 -8.83
N LEU A 146 -7.88 -3.08 -9.69
CA LEU A 146 -7.36 -3.41 -11.03
C LEU A 146 -7.37 -2.20 -11.98
N SER A 147 -6.19 -1.87 -12.47
CA SER A 147 -6.01 -0.95 -13.59
C SER A 147 -6.13 -1.69 -14.92
N ALA A 148 -7.03 -1.24 -15.81
CA ALA A 148 -7.26 -1.86 -17.12
C ALA A 148 -6.05 -1.73 -18.10
N ASN A 149 -5.14 -0.80 -17.82
CA ASN A 149 -3.97 -0.52 -18.68
C ASN A 149 -2.69 -1.26 -18.20
N GLU A 150 -2.80 -2.15 -17.23
CA GLU A 150 -1.67 -2.90 -16.69
C GLU A 150 -1.66 -4.33 -17.19
N ASN A 151 -0.46 -4.92 -17.28
CA ASN A 151 -0.31 -6.33 -17.59
C ASN A 151 -0.61 -7.17 -16.35
N ASN A 152 -1.90 -7.45 -16.14
CA ASN A 152 -2.41 -8.18 -15.00
C ASN A 152 -2.42 -9.67 -15.27
N GLU A 153 -1.56 -10.43 -14.60
CA GLU A 153 -1.49 -11.89 -14.75
C GLU A 153 -1.65 -12.62 -13.42
N VAL A 154 -2.32 -13.78 -13.48
CA VAL A 154 -2.41 -14.73 -12.37
C VAL A 154 -1.75 -16.04 -12.75
N LYS A 155 -0.83 -16.49 -11.90
CA LYS A 155 -0.15 -17.78 -12.02
C LYS A 155 -0.35 -18.58 -10.75
N ILE A 156 -0.68 -19.85 -10.89
CA ILE A 156 -0.91 -20.74 -9.75
C ILE A 156 0.11 -21.86 -9.77
N PHE A 157 0.76 -22.08 -8.63
CA PHE A 157 1.82 -23.07 -8.47
C PHE A 157 1.44 -24.09 -7.39
N ASP A 158 1.84 -25.35 -7.59
CA ASP A 158 1.83 -26.36 -6.53
C ASP A 158 2.99 -26.16 -5.54
N ILE A 159 3.06 -27.01 -4.51
CA ILE A 159 4.12 -26.94 -3.49
C ILE A 159 5.53 -27.26 -4.04
N GLN A 160 5.62 -27.92 -5.19
CA GLN A 160 6.88 -28.20 -5.88
C GLN A 160 7.30 -27.03 -6.78
N GLY A 161 6.49 -25.97 -6.88
CA GLY A 161 6.76 -24.81 -7.72
C GLY A 161 6.37 -25.04 -9.19
N LYS A 162 5.67 -26.12 -9.52
CA LYS A 162 5.15 -26.34 -10.88
C LYS A 162 3.93 -25.45 -11.10
N MET A 163 3.95 -24.69 -12.19
CA MET A 163 2.80 -23.90 -12.63
C MET A 163 1.69 -24.82 -13.12
N VAL A 164 0.51 -24.72 -12.52
CA VAL A 164 -0.68 -25.52 -12.83
C VAL A 164 -1.78 -24.71 -13.52
N HIS A 165 -1.71 -23.38 -13.45
CA HIS A 165 -2.64 -22.47 -14.11
C HIS A 165 -1.98 -21.13 -14.42
N HIS A 166 -2.37 -20.53 -15.54
CA HIS A 166 -1.92 -19.21 -15.97
C HIS A 166 -3.06 -18.54 -16.76
N THR A 167 -3.36 -17.30 -16.41
CA THR A 167 -4.37 -16.49 -17.10
C THR A 167 -4.06 -15.01 -16.93
N GLU A 168 -4.38 -14.24 -17.96
CA GLU A 168 -4.47 -12.78 -17.87
C GLU A 168 -5.79 -12.40 -17.19
N LEU A 169 -5.80 -11.24 -16.53
CA LEU A 169 -6.92 -10.80 -15.72
C LEU A 169 -7.59 -9.57 -16.35
N GLU A 170 -8.76 -9.80 -16.94
CA GLU A 170 -9.55 -8.74 -17.59
C GLU A 170 -10.60 -8.11 -16.65
N SER A 171 -10.85 -8.71 -15.48
CA SER A 171 -11.85 -8.24 -14.52
C SER A 171 -11.44 -8.49 -13.07
N THR A 172 -12.04 -7.75 -12.13
CA THR A 172 -11.76 -7.83 -10.68
C THR A 172 -12.10 -9.16 -10.04
N ASN A 173 -12.87 -10.02 -10.72
CA ASN A 173 -13.36 -11.28 -10.19
C ASN A 173 -13.11 -12.38 -11.21
N LEU A 174 -12.37 -13.41 -10.82
CA LEU A 174 -12.03 -14.52 -11.68
C LEU A 174 -12.31 -15.85 -11.00
N ASN A 175 -13.17 -16.67 -11.62
CA ASN A 175 -13.38 -18.04 -11.18
C ASN A 175 -12.26 -18.93 -11.70
N ILE A 176 -11.63 -19.65 -10.78
CA ILE A 176 -10.58 -20.61 -11.06
C ILE A 176 -11.11 -22.02 -10.82
N ASP A 177 -10.76 -22.94 -11.72
CA ASP A 177 -11.07 -24.36 -11.61
C ASP A 177 -9.80 -25.22 -11.68
N LEU A 178 -9.44 -25.79 -10.53
CA LEU A 178 -8.35 -26.74 -10.33
C LEU A 178 -8.88 -28.10 -9.85
N ARG A 179 -10.15 -28.45 -10.10
CA ARG A 179 -10.73 -29.75 -9.70
C ARG A 179 -9.99 -30.95 -10.31
N THR A 180 -9.27 -30.75 -11.41
CA THR A 180 -8.44 -31.77 -12.06
C THR A 180 -7.06 -31.94 -11.41
N GLN A 181 -6.66 -31.01 -10.54
CA GLN A 181 -5.39 -31.06 -9.85
C GLN A 181 -5.48 -31.87 -8.55
N LYS A 182 -4.34 -32.32 -8.04
CA LYS A 182 -4.29 -33.11 -6.80
C LYS A 182 -4.72 -32.27 -5.60
N LYS A 183 -5.30 -32.91 -4.60
CA LYS A 183 -5.56 -32.27 -3.30
C LYS A 183 -4.24 -31.83 -2.67
N GLY A 184 -4.21 -30.64 -2.07
CA GLY A 184 -2.96 -30.08 -1.55
C GLY A 184 -2.98 -28.56 -1.40
N ILE A 185 -1.79 -28.01 -1.14
CA ILE A 185 -1.57 -26.57 -1.01
C ILE A 185 -1.13 -26.01 -2.36
N TYR A 186 -1.66 -24.85 -2.71
CA TYR A 186 -1.29 -24.10 -3.89
C TYR A 186 -1.02 -22.64 -3.54
N PHE A 187 -0.18 -22.00 -4.36
CA PHE A 187 0.16 -20.59 -4.24
C PHE A 187 -0.35 -19.85 -5.47
N VAL A 188 -1.32 -18.97 -5.25
CA VAL A 188 -1.86 -18.08 -6.27
C VAL A 188 -1.04 -16.80 -6.23
N LYS A 189 -0.36 -16.50 -7.33
CA LYS A 189 0.44 -15.29 -7.49
C LYS A 189 -0.26 -14.37 -8.49
N PHE A 190 -0.44 -13.12 -8.09
CA PHE A 190 -0.89 -12.04 -8.96
C PHE A 190 0.28 -11.11 -9.23
N TYR A 191 0.43 -10.70 -10.48
CA TYR A 191 1.45 -9.77 -10.93
C TYR A 191 0.78 -8.65 -11.73
N ASN A 192 1.25 -7.43 -11.53
CA ASN A 192 1.03 -6.30 -12.42
C ASN A 192 2.36 -5.53 -12.60
N SER A 193 2.32 -4.37 -13.24
CA SER A 193 3.51 -3.53 -13.48
C SER A 193 4.15 -2.97 -12.20
N HIS A 194 3.42 -2.93 -11.09
CA HIS A 194 3.85 -2.24 -9.87
C HIS A 194 4.15 -3.19 -8.70
N MET A 195 3.53 -4.37 -8.69
CA MET A 195 3.58 -5.26 -7.54
C MET A 195 3.38 -6.74 -7.90
N THR A 196 3.76 -7.57 -6.93
CA THR A 196 3.49 -8.99 -6.93
C THR A 196 2.95 -9.37 -5.56
N THR A 197 1.83 -10.10 -5.53
CA THR A 197 1.26 -10.64 -4.29
C THR A 197 1.02 -12.13 -4.41
N THR A 198 1.03 -12.82 -3.27
CA THR A 198 0.84 -14.27 -3.21
C THR A 198 -0.18 -14.63 -2.13
N LYS A 199 -1.15 -15.48 -2.49
CA LYS A 199 -2.07 -16.11 -1.53
C LYS A 199 -1.97 -17.62 -1.57
N LYS A 200 -1.99 -18.21 -0.38
CA LYS A 200 -2.08 -19.65 -0.19
C LYS A 200 -3.53 -20.09 -0.28
N ILE A 201 -3.82 -21.14 -1.04
CA ILE A 201 -5.10 -21.84 -1.03
C ILE A 201 -4.90 -23.33 -0.74
N VAL A 202 -5.86 -23.93 -0.04
CA VAL A 202 -5.90 -25.38 0.24
C VAL A 202 -7.03 -26.01 -0.57
N ILE A 203 -6.73 -27.03 -1.38
CA ILE A 203 -7.71 -27.84 -2.12
C ILE A 203 -7.89 -29.18 -1.40
N ARG A 204 -9.15 -29.52 -1.08
CA ARG A 204 -9.55 -30.72 -0.31
C ARG A 204 -10.14 -31.85 -1.13
#